data_AF-A0A9E0R8X5-F1
#
_entry.id   AF-A0A9E0R8X5-F1
#
_cell.length_a   1.000
_cell.length_b   1.000
_cell.length_c   1.000
_cell.angle_alpha   90.00
_cell.angle_beta   90.00
_cell.angle_gamma   90.00
#
_symmetry.space_group_name_H-M   'P 1'
#
loop_
_entity.id
_entity.type
_entity.pdbx_description
1 polymer ?
#
loop_
_entity_poly.entity_id
_entity_poly.type
_entity_poly.pdbx_seq_one_letter_code
_entity_poly.pdbx_strand_id
1 'polypeptide(L)' 'HIDTLRGKNTHHQIETVFKAFGRALRMAIEMDERMAGITPSTKGLL' A
#
# COMPACT_ATOMS: atom_id res chain seq x y z
N HIS A 1 4.85 5.47 -0.12
CA HIS A 1 5.06 6.62 -1.02
C HIS A 1 3.77 6.87 -1.79
N ILE A 2 3.47 8.11 -2.13
CA ILE A 2 2.26 8.47 -2.88
C ILE A 2 2.64 9.53 -3.90
N ASP A 3 2.45 9.22 -5.17
CA ASP A 3 2.65 10.14 -6.29
C ASP A 3 1.35 10.34 -7.05
N THR A 4 1.03 11.59 -7.33
CA THR A 4 -0.01 11.92 -8.29
C THR A 4 0.65 12.22 -9.63
N LEU A 5 0.78 11.20 -10.49
CA LEU A 5 1.51 11.31 -11.76
C LEU A 5 0.92 12.36 -12.72
N ARG A 6 -0.38 12.65 -12.62
CA ARG A 6 -1.11 13.65 -13.41
C ARG A 6 -2.43 14.01 -12.76
N GLY A 7 -2.92 15.23 -13.03
CA GLY A 7 -4.28 15.65 -12.70
C GLY A 7 -4.49 17.15 -12.93
N LYS A 8 -5.74 17.53 -13.18
CA LYS A 8 -6.17 18.94 -13.34
C LYS A 8 -7.20 19.38 -12.30
N ASN A 9 -7.86 18.42 -11.64
CA ASN A 9 -8.91 18.65 -10.68
C ASN A 9 -8.48 18.07 -9.32
N THR A 10 -8.42 18.93 -8.31
CA THR A 10 -7.93 18.58 -6.98
C THR A 10 -8.78 17.51 -6.29
N HIS A 11 -10.11 17.53 -6.48
CA HIS A 11 -11.00 16.52 -5.91
C HIS A 11 -10.67 15.13 -6.45
N HIS A 12 -10.54 14.97 -7.77
CA HIS A 12 -10.19 13.69 -8.38
C HIS A 12 -8.78 13.21 -8.01
N GLN A 13 -7.83 14.13 -7.84
CA GLN A 13 -6.47 13.79 -7.41
C GLN A 13 -6.48 13.21 -6.00
N ILE A 14 -7.14 13.89 -5.06
CA ILE A 14 -7.27 13.41 -3.67
C ILE A 14 -8.00 12.06 -3.63
N GLU A 15 -9.11 11.93 -4.33
CA GLU A 15 -9.87 10.67 -4.39
C GLU A 15 -9.00 9.52 -4.93
N THR A 16 -8.22 9.78 -5.98
CA THR A 16 -7.30 8.79 -6.57
C THR A 16 -6.23 8.38 -5.56
N VAL A 17 -5.67 9.34 -4.82
CA VAL A 17 -4.70 9.09 -3.76
C VAL A 17 -5.27 8.13 -2.71
N PHE A 18 -6.45 8.41 -2.18
CA PHE A 18 -7.06 7.56 -1.15
C PHE A 18 -7.44 6.17 -1.69
N LYS A 19 -7.94 6.08 -2.92
CA LYS A 19 -8.24 4.81 -3.58
C LYS A 19 -6.98 3.97 -3.80
N ALA A 20 -5.89 4.58 -4.26
CA ALA A 20 -4.61 3.90 -4.47
C ALA A 20 -3.99 3.46 -3.15
N PHE A 21 -3.99 4.34 -2.13
CA PHE A 21 -3.51 4.02 -0.79
C PHE A 21 -4.28 2.85 -0.18
N GLY A 22 -5.62 2.86 -0.22
CA GLY A 22 -6.43 1.77 0.33
C GLY A 22 -6.11 0.41 -0.31
N ARG A 23 -5.88 0.37 -1.63
CA ARG A 23 -5.45 -0.86 -2.32
C ARG A 23 -4.05 -1.29 -1.92
N ALA A 24 -3.10 -0.37 -1.87
CA ALA A 24 -1.73 -0.67 -1.47
C ALA A 24 -1.67 -1.19 -0.02
N LEU A 25 -2.39 -0.55 0.89
CA LEU A 25 -2.50 -0.96 2.28
C LEU A 25 -3.10 -2.36 2.39
N ARG A 26 -4.23 -2.61 1.71
CA ARG A 26 -4.85 -3.94 1.68
C ARG A 26 -3.85 -5.03 1.26
N MET A 27 -3.14 -4.82 0.14
CA MET A 27 -2.15 -5.79 -0.32
C MET A 27 -0.99 -5.99 0.67
N ALA A 28 -0.57 -4.92 1.36
CA ALA A 28 0.54 -4.98 2.31
C ALA A 28 0.19 -5.71 3.63
N ILE A 29 -1.08 -5.68 4.04
CA ILE A 29 -1.54 -6.29 5.30
C ILE A 29 -2.23 -7.65 5.12
N GLU A 30 -2.48 -8.08 3.88
CA GLU A 30 -3.03 -9.40 3.60
C GLU A 30 -2.07 -10.50 4.07
N MET A 31 -2.63 -11.59 4.61
CA MET A 31 -1.84 -12.74 5.02
C MET A 31 -1.23 -13.42 3.79
N ASP A 32 0.09 -13.58 3.77
CA ASP A 32 0.78 -14.39 2.78
C ASP A 32 1.02 -15.80 3.34
N GLU A 33 0.29 -16.79 2.81
CA GLU A 33 0.41 -18.20 3.20
C GLU A 33 1.83 -18.74 3.01
N ARG A 34 2.60 -18.20 2.05
CA ARG A 34 3.99 -18.62 1.81
C ARG A 34 4.95 -18.13 2.89
N MET A 35 4.56 -17.11 3.64
CA MET A 35 5.33 -16.49 4.72
C MET A 35 4.73 -16.81 6.10
N ALA A 36 3.85 -17.81 6.21
CA ALA A 36 3.20 -18.17 7.46
C ALA A 36 4.22 -18.47 8.57
N GLY A 37 4.11 -17.76 9.70
CA GLY A 37 5.01 -17.92 10.85
C GLY A 37 6.40 -17.30 10.67
N ILE A 38 6.68 -16.64 9.54
CA ILE A 38 7.97 -16.00 9.25
C ILE A 38 7.78 -14.48 9.35
N THR A 39 8.63 -13.80 10.13
CA THR A 39 8.69 -12.33 10.09
C THR A 39 9.36 -11.89 8.78
N PRO A 40 8.71 -11.07 7.93
CA PRO A 40 9.25 -10.65 6.63
C PRO A 40 10.34 -9.58 6.78
N SER A 41 11.43 -9.93 7.47
CA SER A 41 12.58 -9.08 7.75
C SER A 41 13.82 -9.96 7.85
N THR A 42 14.91 -9.57 7.19
CA THR A 42 16.20 -10.30 7.28
C THR A 42 16.80 -10.28 8.68
N LYS A 43 16.37 -9.34 9.53
CA LYS A 43 16.78 -9.25 10.93
C LYS A 43 15.88 -10.05 11.88
N GLY A 44 14.80 -10.65 11.38
CA GLY A 44 13.83 -11.39 12.19
C GLY A 44 12.94 -10.52 13.08
N LEU A 45 12.98 -9.19 12.92
CA LEU A 45 12.16 -8.22 13.67
C LEU A 45 11.71 -7.07 12.76
N LEU A 46 10.57 -6.46 13.08
CA LEU A 46 9.97 -5.30 12.40
C LEU A 46 9.83 -4.13 13.37
#